data_AF-A0A2M7PRZ9-F1
#
_entry.id   AF-A0A2M7PRZ9-F1
#
_cell.length_a   1.000
_cell.length_b   1.000
_cell.length_c   1.000
_cell.angle_alpha   90.00
_cell.angle_beta   90.00
_cell.angle_gamma   90.00
#
_symmetry.space_group_name_H-M   'P 1'
#
loop_
_entity.id
_entity.type
_entity.pdbx_description
1 polymer ?
#
loop_
_entity_poly.entity_id
_entity_poly.type
_entity_poly.pdbx_seq_one_letter_code
_entity_poly.pdbx_strand_id
1 'polypeptide(L)'
;MQLISQDRTDFYDYNYIRTFIPIRNNADTAVPLHGQIDYENEWSEQVSYFDGLGRPMQDLQVAASPIGWDIIQPYIYDNSGRLTREYLPYTYPQVSGNTPGAFRDRAIIEQKYFYQATIQENPNYTFAEKSFDGSPLNKVLKQGFAGEPWNMTDGRVMESAYSTNSENYEVFFLSVTDNGVLSKEGFYPATKLHKTITKDENHNYTTVYADFSNRTLLQVSSGSGISFSTYYVYDDLGNLRYVLPPLTTVQIQNASISETFNLETSWVQQLCYYYEYDKKGRMIKKKLPGK
;
A
#
# COMPACT_ATOMS: atom_id res chain seq x y z
N MET A 1 0.70 5.89 -42.33
CA MET A 1 2.06 6.44 -42.53
C MET A 1 2.59 6.73 -41.15
N GLN A 2 3.46 5.86 -40.64
CA GLN A 2 3.98 5.92 -39.27
C GLN A 2 5.10 6.96 -39.27
N LEU A 3 4.78 8.19 -38.84
CA LEU A 3 5.77 9.26 -38.75
C LEU A 3 6.53 9.08 -37.44
N ILE A 4 7.75 8.58 -37.55
CA ILE A 4 8.76 8.62 -36.50
C ILE A 4 9.15 10.09 -36.37
N SER A 5 8.71 10.77 -35.31
CA SER A 5 9.22 12.08 -34.95
C SER A 5 10.68 11.94 -34.53
N GLN A 6 11.55 12.84 -34.98
CA GLN A 6 12.91 12.95 -34.43
C GLN A 6 12.81 13.19 -32.92
N ASP A 7 13.13 12.16 -32.14
CA ASP A 7 13.25 12.25 -30.70
C ASP A 7 14.37 13.24 -30.33
N ARG A 8 14.20 13.93 -29.21
CA ARG A 8 15.19 14.85 -28.66
C ARG A 8 16.52 14.14 -28.41
N THR A 9 17.63 14.83 -28.69
CA THR A 9 19.01 14.42 -28.35
C THR A 9 19.25 14.09 -26.88
N ASP A 10 18.35 14.51 -25.99
CA ASP A 10 18.58 14.49 -24.55
C ASP A 10 17.83 13.34 -23.84
N PHE A 11 17.04 12.54 -24.56
CA PHE A 11 16.37 11.36 -24.01
C PHE A 11 16.99 10.03 -24.47
N TYR A 12 17.97 10.04 -25.38
CA TYR A 12 18.45 8.83 -26.05
C TYR A 12 19.15 7.81 -25.15
N ASP A 13 19.56 8.22 -23.95
CA ASP A 13 20.34 7.36 -23.05
C ASP A 13 19.47 6.55 -22.08
N TYR A 14 18.15 6.82 -22.04
CA TYR A 14 17.24 6.19 -21.08
C TYR A 14 15.95 5.68 -21.73
N ASN A 15 15.40 4.60 -21.19
CA ASN A 15 14.05 4.17 -21.54
C ASN A 15 13.04 5.11 -20.88
N TYR A 16 12.03 5.59 -21.61
CA TYR A 16 11.02 6.48 -21.03
C TYR A 16 9.62 6.27 -21.62
N ILE A 17 8.61 6.69 -20.87
CA ILE A 17 7.23 6.81 -21.33
C ILE A 17 6.81 8.27 -21.14
N ARG A 18 6.24 8.87 -22.19
CA ARG A 18 5.62 10.20 -22.15
C ARG A 18 4.11 10.05 -22.20
N THR A 19 3.42 10.68 -21.25
CA THR A 19 1.96 10.71 -21.18
C THR A 19 1.49 12.14 -21.33
N PHE A 20 0.60 12.38 -22.31
CA PHE A 20 -0.03 13.67 -22.53
C PHE A 20 -1.49 13.60 -22.09
N ILE A 21 -1.88 14.50 -21.19
CA ILE A 21 -3.23 14.57 -20.63
C ILE A 21 -3.85 15.91 -21.07
N PRO A 22 -4.95 15.92 -21.84
CA PRO A 22 -5.59 17.17 -22.23
C PRO A 22 -6.24 17.84 -21.00
N ILE A 23 -5.98 19.14 -20.80
CA ILE A 23 -6.47 19.91 -19.64
C ILE A 23 -7.88 20.47 -19.90
N ARG A 24 -8.27 20.59 -21.17
CA ARG A 24 -9.62 20.97 -21.60
C ARG A 24 -10.21 19.89 -22.49
N ASN A 25 -11.53 19.91 -22.67
CA ASN A 25 -12.21 19.14 -23.72
C ASN A 25 -11.81 19.70 -25.10
N ASN A 26 -10.60 19.39 -25.53
CA ASN A 26 -10.13 19.72 -26.86
C ASN A 26 -10.71 18.64 -27.79
N ALA A 27 -11.47 19.07 -28.79
CA ALA A 27 -11.96 18.19 -29.86
C ALA A 27 -10.82 17.65 -30.74
N ASP A 28 -9.60 18.14 -30.53
CA ASP A 28 -8.40 17.70 -31.21
C ASP A 28 -7.79 16.50 -30.49
N THR A 29 -7.81 15.35 -31.17
CA THR A 29 -7.35 14.06 -30.67
C THR A 29 -5.90 13.76 -31.08
N ALA A 30 -5.25 14.69 -31.79
CA ALA A 30 -3.87 14.55 -32.20
C ALA A 30 -2.93 14.78 -31.01
N VAL A 31 -1.98 13.84 -30.81
CA VAL A 31 -0.87 14.04 -29.87
C VAL A 31 -0.09 15.27 -30.30
N PRO A 32 0.14 16.26 -29.42
CA PRO A 32 0.81 17.50 -29.80
C PRO A 32 2.23 17.22 -30.29
N LEU A 33 2.61 17.90 -31.37
CA LEU A 33 3.97 17.81 -31.91
C LEU A 33 4.97 18.42 -30.93
N HIS A 34 6.17 17.82 -30.88
CA HIS A 34 7.25 18.27 -30.01
C HIS A 34 7.60 19.76 -30.26
N GLY A 35 7.66 20.56 -29.19
CA GLY A 35 7.99 22.00 -29.26
C GLY A 35 6.81 22.93 -29.51
N GLN A 36 5.59 22.41 -29.64
CA GLN A 36 4.34 23.20 -29.78
C GLN A 36 3.34 22.94 -28.66
N ILE A 37 3.80 22.44 -27.52
CA ILE A 37 2.92 22.06 -26.41
C ILE A 37 2.70 23.28 -25.52
N ASP A 38 1.45 23.77 -25.48
CA ASP A 38 1.01 24.73 -24.46
C ASP A 38 0.70 23.96 -23.16
N TYR A 39 1.70 23.92 -22.28
CA TYR A 39 1.61 23.24 -20.99
C TYR A 39 0.67 23.95 -19.98
N GLU A 40 0.35 25.23 -20.21
CA GLU A 40 -0.48 26.01 -19.30
C GLU A 40 -1.97 25.87 -19.62
N ASN A 41 -2.33 25.75 -20.90
CA ASN A 41 -3.73 25.87 -21.33
C ASN A 41 -4.32 24.64 -22.00
N GLU A 42 -3.49 23.72 -22.52
CA GLU A 42 -3.98 22.65 -23.41
C GLU A 42 -3.60 21.26 -22.92
N TRP A 43 -2.35 21.05 -22.50
CA TRP A 43 -1.83 19.71 -22.21
C TRP A 43 -0.99 19.68 -20.94
N SER A 44 -1.14 18.63 -20.13
CA SER A 44 -0.18 18.27 -19.10
C SER A 44 0.67 17.12 -19.61
N GLU A 45 1.99 17.22 -19.44
CA GLU A 45 2.92 16.14 -19.80
C GLU A 45 3.56 15.53 -18.56
N GLN A 46 3.58 14.21 -18.53
CA GLN A 46 4.31 13.42 -17.57
C GLN A 46 5.35 12.57 -18.29
N VAL A 47 6.55 12.49 -17.74
CA VAL A 47 7.62 11.62 -18.24
C VAL A 47 8.06 10.69 -17.12
N SER A 48 7.99 9.39 -17.37
CA SER A 48 8.55 8.37 -16.49
C SER A 48 9.78 7.77 -17.15
N TYR A 49 10.92 7.84 -16.48
CA TYR A 49 12.18 7.20 -16.91
C TYR A 49 12.35 5.86 -16.23
N PHE A 50 12.87 4.89 -16.97
CA PHE A 50 13.03 3.51 -16.54
C PHE A 50 14.46 3.03 -16.71
N ASP A 51 14.87 2.12 -15.83
CA ASP A 51 16.11 1.37 -16.04
C ASP A 51 15.97 0.28 -17.11
N GLY A 52 17.05 -0.47 -17.34
CA GLY A 52 17.07 -1.58 -18.31
C GLY A 52 16.15 -2.77 -17.96
N LEU A 53 15.54 -2.78 -16.77
CA LEU A 53 14.58 -3.79 -16.32
C LEU A 53 13.14 -3.26 -16.27
N GLY A 54 12.91 -2.02 -16.73
CA GLY A 54 11.59 -1.40 -16.76
C GLY A 54 11.11 -0.89 -15.40
N ARG A 55 12.00 -0.64 -14.44
CA ARG A 55 11.64 -0.05 -13.14
C ARG A 55 11.77 1.47 -13.20
N PRO A 56 10.80 2.24 -12.68
CA PRO A 56 10.84 3.70 -12.78
C PRO A 56 11.95 4.28 -11.90
N MET A 57 12.86 5.05 -12.49
CA MET A 57 13.98 5.72 -11.83
C MET A 57 13.66 7.16 -11.45
N GLN A 58 12.87 7.85 -12.29
CA GLN A 58 12.51 9.23 -12.10
C GLN A 58 11.17 9.51 -12.79
N ASP A 59 10.23 10.10 -12.07
CA ASP A 59 9.00 10.64 -12.63
C ASP A 59 9.09 12.17 -12.70
N LEU A 60 8.63 12.74 -13.81
CA LEU A 60 8.61 14.18 -14.04
C LEU A 60 7.21 14.63 -14.43
N GLN A 61 6.79 15.75 -13.86
CA GLN A 61 5.70 16.55 -14.41
C GLN A 61 6.34 17.76 -15.09
N VAL A 62 6.23 17.80 -16.42
CA VAL A 62 6.96 18.77 -17.25
C VAL A 62 6.30 20.14 -17.13
N ALA A 63 7.11 21.16 -16.83
CA ALA A 63 6.67 22.55 -16.65
C ALA A 63 5.46 22.72 -15.69
N ALA A 64 5.28 21.80 -14.74
CA ALA A 64 4.08 21.73 -13.90
C ALA A 64 4.12 22.60 -12.64
N SER A 65 5.27 23.20 -12.30
CA SER A 65 5.35 24.14 -11.19
C SER A 65 4.67 25.49 -11.55
N PRO A 66 4.29 26.31 -10.55
CA PRO A 66 3.68 27.63 -10.81
C PRO A 66 4.53 28.61 -11.63
N ILE A 67 5.84 28.34 -11.78
CA ILE A 67 6.79 29.15 -12.56
C ILE A 67 7.29 28.41 -13.80
N GLY A 68 6.60 27.34 -14.22
CA GLY A 68 6.90 26.58 -15.43
C GLY A 68 8.11 25.66 -15.32
N TRP A 69 8.52 25.28 -14.11
CA TRP A 69 9.62 24.32 -13.89
C TRP A 69 9.10 22.90 -13.78
N ASP A 70 9.98 21.94 -14.07
CA ASP A 70 9.67 20.52 -13.89
C ASP A 70 9.57 20.18 -12.40
N ILE A 71 8.60 19.34 -12.06
CA ILE A 71 8.52 18.67 -10.77
C ILE A 71 9.08 17.27 -10.95
N ILE A 72 10.11 16.92 -10.18
CA ILE A 72 10.89 15.69 -10.34
C ILE A 72 10.79 14.84 -9.08
N GLN A 73 10.50 13.54 -9.23
CA GLN A 73 10.49 12.56 -8.15
C GLN A 73 11.46 11.40 -8.45
N PRO A 74 12.58 11.31 -7.71
CA PRO A 74 13.55 10.21 -7.85
C PRO A 74 13.20 8.94 -7.06
N TYR A 75 13.63 7.79 -7.57
CA TYR A 75 13.48 6.47 -6.94
C TYR A 75 14.80 5.71 -6.93
N ILE A 76 15.10 5.01 -5.81
CA ILE A 76 16.30 4.17 -5.68
C ILE A 76 15.91 2.75 -5.33
N TYR A 77 16.55 1.80 -6.01
CA TYR A 77 16.37 0.37 -5.82
C TYR A 77 17.62 -0.26 -5.25
N ASP A 78 17.46 -1.37 -4.53
CA ASP A 78 18.60 -2.22 -4.19
C ASP A 78 19.04 -3.12 -5.36
N ASN A 79 20.12 -3.87 -5.15
CA ASN A 79 20.67 -4.80 -6.15
C ASN A 79 19.69 -5.93 -6.54
N SER A 80 18.68 -6.21 -5.71
CA SER A 80 17.62 -7.18 -6.00
C SER A 80 16.44 -6.55 -6.74
N GLY A 81 16.47 -5.24 -6.98
CA GLY A 81 15.44 -4.51 -7.70
C GLY A 81 14.24 -4.10 -6.88
N ARG A 82 14.36 -4.06 -5.56
CA ARG A 82 13.30 -3.59 -4.67
C ARG A 82 13.45 -2.10 -4.45
N LEU A 83 12.36 -1.36 -4.50
CA LEU A 83 12.33 0.07 -4.20
C LEU A 83 12.68 0.28 -2.72
N THR A 84 13.87 0.81 -2.47
CA THR A 84 14.36 1.07 -1.11
C THR A 84 14.15 2.50 -0.69
N ARG A 85 14.24 3.48 -1.61
CA ARG A 85 13.96 4.89 -1.30
C ARG A 85 13.08 5.54 -2.34
N GLU A 86 12.09 6.25 -1.84
CA GLU A 86 11.21 7.13 -2.60
C GLU A 86 11.43 8.55 -2.12
N TYR A 87 12.02 9.39 -2.96
CA TYR A 87 12.38 10.75 -2.60
C TYR A 87 11.16 11.67 -2.71
N LEU A 88 11.10 12.69 -1.85
CA LEU A 88 10.11 13.74 -2.01
C LEU A 88 10.33 14.49 -3.34
N PRO A 89 9.24 14.92 -4.00
CA PRO A 89 9.33 15.63 -5.26
C PRO A 89 9.91 17.03 -5.07
N TYR A 90 10.74 17.49 -6.00
CA TYR A 90 11.31 18.83 -5.97
C TYR A 90 11.12 19.54 -7.30
N THR A 91 11.18 20.87 -7.28
CA THR A 91 11.23 21.64 -8.53
C THR A 91 12.68 21.97 -8.86
N TYR A 92 13.03 21.93 -10.13
CA TYR A 92 14.37 22.28 -10.58
C TYR A 92 14.33 23.45 -11.58
N PRO A 93 15.12 24.53 -11.38
CA PRO A 93 15.14 25.66 -12.28
C PRO A 93 15.48 25.29 -13.71
N GLN A 94 14.70 25.80 -14.65
CA GLN A 94 15.04 25.71 -16.07
C GLN A 94 16.10 26.76 -16.42
N VAL A 95 17.37 26.44 -16.17
CA VAL A 95 18.53 27.25 -16.59
C VAL A 95 18.90 26.95 -18.05
N SER A 96 19.62 27.86 -18.70
CA SER A 96 20.10 27.67 -20.08
C SER A 96 20.86 26.34 -20.21
N GLY A 97 20.39 25.45 -21.10
CA GLY A 97 20.90 24.10 -21.27
C GLY A 97 20.10 22.99 -20.56
N ASN A 98 19.04 23.33 -19.81
CA ASN A 98 18.10 22.36 -19.26
C ASN A 98 16.84 22.28 -20.13
N THR A 99 16.58 21.11 -20.70
CA THR A 99 15.43 20.89 -21.58
C THR A 99 14.26 20.30 -20.78
N PRO A 100 13.05 20.88 -20.80
CA PRO A 100 11.92 20.43 -19.97
C PRO A 100 11.61 18.95 -20.16
N GLY A 101 11.49 18.21 -19.07
CA GLY A 101 11.24 16.77 -19.08
C GLY A 101 12.47 15.91 -19.35
N ALA A 102 13.68 16.49 -19.48
CA ALA A 102 14.92 15.72 -19.59
C ALA A 102 15.28 14.99 -18.28
N PHE A 103 15.96 13.85 -18.40
CA PHE A 103 16.43 13.08 -17.24
C PHE A 103 17.43 13.90 -16.41
N ARG A 104 17.43 13.68 -15.08
CA ARG A 104 18.32 14.40 -14.16
C ARG A 104 19.29 13.43 -13.49
N ASP A 105 20.49 13.29 -14.04
CA ASP A 105 21.52 12.39 -13.48
C ASP A 105 21.89 12.70 -12.02
N ARG A 106 21.75 13.97 -11.61
CA ARG A 106 22.10 14.44 -10.26
C ARG A 106 20.87 14.69 -9.40
N ALA A 107 19.72 14.07 -9.71
CA ALA A 107 18.45 14.40 -9.08
C ALA A 107 18.47 14.35 -7.54
N ILE A 108 19.16 13.36 -6.96
CA ILE A 108 19.26 13.20 -5.50
C ILE A 108 20.00 14.39 -4.85
N ILE A 109 21.07 14.86 -5.49
CA ILE A 109 21.86 16.01 -4.98
C ILE A 109 21.06 17.30 -5.15
N GLU A 110 20.39 17.46 -6.29
CA GLU A 110 19.54 18.62 -6.58
C GLU A 110 18.37 18.72 -5.61
N GLN A 111 17.71 17.61 -5.33
CA GLN A 111 16.61 17.53 -4.37
C GLN A 111 17.06 17.93 -2.96
N LYS A 112 18.22 17.43 -2.53
CA LYS A 112 18.83 17.83 -1.26
C LYS A 112 19.04 19.34 -1.18
N TYR A 113 19.58 19.97 -2.22
CA TYR A 113 19.77 21.43 -2.24
C TYR A 113 18.45 22.19 -2.27
N PHE A 114 17.46 21.70 -3.02
CA PHE A 114 16.13 22.29 -3.05
C PHE A 114 15.52 22.36 -1.65
N TYR A 115 15.50 21.25 -0.92
CA TYR A 115 14.95 21.22 0.43
C TYR A 115 15.80 21.99 1.44
N GLN A 116 17.13 21.98 1.31
CA GLN A 116 18.01 22.80 2.15
C GLN A 116 17.72 24.31 2.00
N ALA A 117 17.31 24.76 0.80
CA ALA A 117 16.95 26.14 0.54
C ALA A 117 15.50 26.48 0.92
N THR A 118 14.59 25.51 0.86
CA THR A 118 13.14 25.73 0.98
C THR A 118 12.60 25.48 2.39
N ILE A 119 13.18 24.53 3.12
CA ILE A 119 12.76 24.16 4.48
C ILE A 119 13.95 24.19 5.44
N GLN A 120 13.71 24.48 6.72
CA GLN A 120 14.75 24.49 7.76
C GLN A 120 15.03 23.08 8.34
N GLU A 121 14.45 22.03 7.76
CA GLU A 121 14.68 20.66 8.21
C GLU A 121 15.94 20.05 7.59
N ASN A 122 16.44 18.98 8.19
CA ASN A 122 17.64 18.29 7.73
C ASN A 122 17.40 17.66 6.33
N PRO A 123 18.08 18.16 5.27
CA PRO A 123 17.82 17.75 3.89
C PRO A 123 18.36 16.35 3.58
N ASN A 124 18.95 15.65 4.54
CA ASN A 124 19.40 14.27 4.39
C ASN A 124 18.27 13.24 4.60
N TYR A 125 17.07 13.66 5.03
CA TYR A 125 15.94 12.75 5.30
C TYR A 125 14.70 13.07 4.43
N THR A 126 14.89 13.62 3.24
CA THR A 126 13.83 14.01 2.31
C THR A 126 13.32 12.84 1.45
N PHE A 127 13.18 11.66 2.05
CA PHE A 127 12.73 10.43 1.38
C PHE A 127 12.06 9.47 2.36
N ALA A 128 11.15 8.64 1.86
CA ALA A 128 10.72 7.43 2.55
C ALA A 128 11.70 6.30 2.27
N GLU A 129 11.96 5.43 3.24
CA GLU A 129 12.91 4.33 3.12
C GLU A 129 12.30 3.02 3.62
N LYS A 130 12.59 1.92 2.91
CA LYS A 130 12.15 0.57 3.27
C LYS A 130 13.34 -0.36 3.43
N SER A 131 13.32 -1.19 4.46
CA SER A 131 14.20 -2.34 4.59
C SER A 131 13.42 -3.63 4.38
N PHE A 132 14.08 -4.61 3.78
CA PHE A 132 13.48 -5.90 3.43
C PHE A 132 14.17 -7.04 4.18
N ASP A 133 13.47 -8.16 4.32
CA ASP A 133 13.97 -9.38 4.98
C ASP A 133 15.05 -10.13 4.17
N GLY A 134 15.31 -9.69 2.94
CA GLY A 134 16.28 -10.35 2.05
C GLY A 134 15.75 -11.63 1.42
N SER A 135 14.51 -12.04 1.71
CA SER A 135 13.92 -13.25 1.13
C SER A 135 13.35 -12.97 -0.27
N PRO A 136 13.14 -14.02 -1.10
CA PRO A 136 12.45 -13.88 -2.38
C PRO A 136 11.02 -13.36 -2.28
N LEU A 137 10.43 -13.37 -1.07
CA LEU A 137 9.09 -12.84 -0.82
C LEU A 137 9.07 -11.32 -0.63
N ASN A 138 10.25 -10.68 -0.61
CA ASN A 138 10.40 -9.22 -0.52
C ASN A 138 9.58 -8.60 0.61
N LYS A 139 9.64 -9.21 1.80
CA LYS A 139 8.85 -8.73 2.94
C LYS A 139 9.50 -7.50 3.55
N VAL A 140 8.71 -6.47 3.82
CA VAL A 140 9.18 -5.22 4.42
C VAL A 140 9.37 -5.43 5.92
N LEU A 141 10.57 -5.22 6.45
CA LEU A 141 10.84 -5.32 7.89
C LEU A 141 10.68 -3.99 8.60
N LYS A 142 11.13 -2.90 7.97
CA LYS A 142 10.96 -1.55 8.51
C LYS A 142 10.64 -0.58 7.39
N GLN A 143 9.88 0.45 7.72
CA GLN A 143 9.56 1.55 6.82
C GLN A 143 9.61 2.86 7.57
N GLY A 144 10.49 3.74 7.12
CA GLY A 144 10.58 5.13 7.52
C GLY A 144 9.94 6.05 6.49
N PHE A 145 9.61 7.26 6.93
CA PHE A 145 9.02 8.30 6.10
C PHE A 145 9.98 9.46 5.95
N ALA A 146 9.63 10.43 5.09
CA ALA A 146 10.42 11.63 4.96
C ALA A 146 10.37 12.48 6.24
N GLY A 147 11.51 13.02 6.62
CA GLY A 147 11.74 13.83 7.81
C GLY A 147 12.69 13.14 8.78
N GLU A 148 13.54 13.94 9.43
CA GLU A 148 14.50 13.45 10.43
C GLU A 148 13.86 12.61 11.55
N PRO A 149 12.68 12.94 12.10
CA PRO A 149 12.04 12.12 13.13
C PRO A 149 11.60 10.73 12.68
N TRP A 150 11.56 10.45 11.38
CA TRP A 150 11.01 9.21 10.79
C TRP A 150 12.08 8.35 10.12
N ASN A 151 13.35 8.63 10.41
CA ASN A 151 14.49 7.94 9.80
C ASN A 151 14.65 6.48 10.29
N MET A 152 15.36 5.66 9.51
CA MET A 152 15.53 4.23 9.74
C MET A 152 16.49 3.83 10.87
N THR A 153 17.26 4.78 11.43
CA THR A 153 18.31 4.52 12.43
C THR A 153 17.78 4.69 13.85
N ASP A 154 17.23 5.86 14.18
CA ASP A 154 16.73 6.20 15.51
C ASP A 154 15.36 6.89 15.50
N GLY A 155 14.74 7.00 14.33
CA GLY A 155 13.43 7.61 14.15
C GLY A 155 12.26 6.68 14.51
N ARG A 156 11.06 7.25 14.40
CA ARG A 156 9.80 6.51 14.49
C ARG A 156 9.53 5.86 13.14
N VAL A 157 9.62 4.53 13.11
CA VAL A 157 9.40 3.75 11.90
C VAL A 157 8.31 2.72 12.14
N MET A 158 7.61 2.37 11.06
CA MET A 158 6.77 1.19 11.07
C MET A 158 7.69 -0.04 11.03
N GLU A 159 7.44 -1.02 11.90
CA GLU A 159 8.19 -2.27 11.94
C GLU A 159 7.24 -3.44 11.70
N SER A 160 7.70 -4.45 10.97
CA SER A 160 6.95 -5.65 10.67
C SER A 160 7.77 -6.90 11.00
N ALA A 161 7.11 -7.85 11.65
CA ALA A 161 7.66 -9.17 11.95
C ALA A 161 6.75 -10.25 11.38
N TYR A 162 7.35 -11.26 10.76
CA TYR A 162 6.64 -12.34 10.09
C TYR A 162 7.03 -13.67 10.71
N SER A 163 6.03 -14.45 11.09
CA SER A 163 6.21 -15.78 11.65
C SER A 163 4.98 -16.64 11.34
N THR A 164 4.87 -17.77 12.03
CA THR A 164 3.63 -18.53 12.10
C THR A 164 3.00 -18.38 13.48
N ASN A 165 1.75 -18.83 13.64
CA ASN A 165 1.20 -19.00 14.98
C ASN A 165 2.04 -20.00 15.77
N SER A 166 2.39 -19.66 17.00
CA SER A 166 3.35 -20.44 17.81
C SER A 166 2.65 -21.43 18.72
N GLU A 167 1.47 -21.08 19.21
CA GLU A 167 0.73 -21.86 20.21
C GLU A 167 -0.60 -22.37 19.64
N ASN A 168 -1.08 -23.48 20.20
CA ASN A 168 -2.36 -24.09 19.85
C ASN A 168 -3.58 -23.34 20.41
N TYR A 169 -3.41 -22.14 20.98
CA TYR A 169 -4.48 -21.37 21.61
C TYR A 169 -4.51 -19.89 21.18
N GLU A 170 -3.73 -19.49 20.17
CA GLU A 170 -3.67 -18.10 19.72
C GLU A 170 -4.92 -17.65 18.94
N VAL A 171 -5.55 -18.58 18.21
CA VAL A 171 -6.66 -18.26 17.29
C VAL A 171 -7.76 -19.32 17.42
N PHE A 172 -8.99 -18.89 17.69
CA PHE A 172 -10.15 -19.78 17.64
C PHE A 172 -10.35 -20.32 16.22
N PHE A 173 -10.61 -21.62 16.12
CA PHE A 173 -11.07 -22.23 14.88
C PHE A 173 -12.59 -22.07 14.81
N LEU A 174 -13.03 -21.14 13.97
CA LEU A 174 -14.43 -20.85 13.72
C LEU A 174 -14.80 -21.35 12.32
N SER A 175 -15.91 -22.08 12.23
CA SER A 175 -16.44 -22.58 10.97
C SER A 175 -17.88 -22.13 10.76
N VAL A 176 -18.35 -22.20 9.52
CA VAL A 176 -19.72 -21.82 9.17
C VAL A 176 -20.28 -22.80 8.17
N THR A 177 -21.46 -23.34 8.48
CA THR A 177 -22.18 -24.23 7.58
C THR A 177 -22.81 -23.46 6.42
N ASP A 178 -23.21 -24.16 5.36
CA ASP A 178 -23.95 -23.56 4.24
C ASP A 178 -25.18 -22.77 4.71
N ASN A 179 -25.91 -23.32 5.68
CA ASN A 179 -27.10 -22.70 6.29
C ASN A 179 -26.78 -21.48 7.19
N GLY A 180 -25.50 -21.06 7.27
CA GLY A 180 -25.07 -19.88 8.02
C GLY A 180 -24.95 -20.10 9.51
N VAL A 181 -24.92 -21.34 9.99
CA VAL A 181 -24.68 -21.65 11.41
C VAL A 181 -23.18 -21.55 11.68
N LEU A 182 -22.79 -20.65 12.58
CA LEU A 182 -21.43 -20.44 13.07
C LEU A 182 -21.13 -21.47 14.17
N SER A 183 -19.93 -22.04 14.19
CA SER A 183 -19.51 -22.94 15.27
C SER A 183 -18.08 -22.67 15.73
N LYS A 184 -17.81 -22.94 17.00
CA LYS A 184 -16.46 -22.95 17.58
C LYS A 184 -15.93 -24.38 17.61
N GLU A 185 -15.06 -24.72 16.67
CA GLU A 185 -14.47 -26.07 16.54
C GLU A 185 -13.25 -26.29 17.45
N GLY A 186 -12.77 -25.23 18.10
CA GLY A 186 -11.63 -25.26 19.00
C GLY A 186 -10.64 -24.15 18.66
N PHE A 187 -9.37 -24.51 18.48
CA PHE A 187 -8.28 -23.59 18.14
C PHE A 187 -7.47 -24.11 16.96
N TYR A 188 -6.85 -23.20 16.22
CA TYR A 188 -5.89 -23.58 15.18
C TYR A 188 -4.64 -24.20 15.80
N PRO A 189 -4.14 -25.33 15.26
CA PRO A 189 -2.85 -25.88 15.67
C PRO A 189 -1.70 -24.93 15.34
N ALA A 190 -0.61 -25.00 16.09
CA ALA A 190 0.62 -24.27 15.87
C ALA A 190 1.14 -24.49 14.44
N THR A 191 1.78 -23.47 13.88
CA THR A 191 2.38 -23.47 12.53
C THR A 191 1.40 -23.65 11.37
N LYS A 192 0.09 -23.47 11.59
CA LYS A 192 -0.95 -23.58 10.54
C LYS A 192 -1.42 -22.25 9.97
N LEU A 193 -0.98 -21.14 10.54
CA LEU A 193 -1.34 -19.79 10.14
C LEU A 193 -0.09 -18.95 9.91
N HIS A 194 -0.15 -18.04 8.93
CA HIS A 194 0.78 -16.92 8.84
C HIS A 194 0.44 -15.91 9.94
N LYS A 195 1.47 -15.45 10.66
CA LYS A 195 1.36 -14.41 11.68
C LYS A 195 2.21 -13.22 11.25
N THR A 196 1.57 -12.06 11.16
CA THR A 196 2.24 -10.79 10.86
C THR A 196 2.00 -9.82 12.00
N ILE A 197 3.05 -9.31 12.62
CA ILE A 197 2.97 -8.27 13.65
C ILE A 197 3.49 -6.99 13.02
N THR A 198 2.66 -5.96 12.95
CA THR A 198 3.04 -4.61 12.54
C THR A 198 3.03 -3.71 13.76
N LYS A 199 4.08 -2.95 13.97
CA LYS A 199 4.16 -1.87 14.96
C LYS A 199 4.12 -0.56 14.20
N ASP A 200 3.16 0.29 14.51
CA ASP A 200 3.05 1.63 13.93
C ASP A 200 4.02 2.62 14.61
N GLU A 201 4.11 3.82 14.05
CA GLU A 201 5.01 4.87 14.50
C GLU A 201 4.62 5.45 15.87
N ASN A 202 3.40 5.14 16.34
CA ASN A 202 2.86 5.52 17.64
C ASN A 202 3.00 4.40 18.68
N HIS A 203 3.73 3.31 18.37
CA HIS A 203 3.89 2.13 19.22
C HIS A 203 2.61 1.33 19.49
N ASN A 204 1.61 1.44 18.61
CA ASN A 204 0.49 0.49 18.57
C ASN A 204 0.89 -0.72 17.71
N TYR A 205 0.38 -1.88 18.09
CA TYR A 205 0.64 -3.12 17.40
C TYR A 205 -0.64 -3.62 16.71
N THR A 206 -0.47 -4.16 15.52
CA THR A 206 -1.50 -4.91 14.82
C THR A 206 -0.94 -6.30 14.52
N THR A 207 -1.54 -7.33 15.10
CA THR A 207 -1.23 -8.72 14.80
C THR A 207 -2.30 -9.31 13.90
N VAL A 208 -1.92 -9.79 12.73
CA VAL A 208 -2.79 -10.42 11.75
C VAL A 208 -2.43 -11.90 11.66
N TYR A 209 -3.43 -12.76 11.82
CA TYR A 209 -3.35 -14.18 11.53
C TYR A 209 -4.13 -14.48 10.25
N ALA A 210 -3.47 -15.09 9.28
CA ALA A 210 -4.05 -15.49 8.02
C ALA A 210 -3.81 -16.96 7.73
N ASP A 211 -4.72 -17.59 7.00
CA ASP A 211 -4.49 -18.94 6.48
C ASP A 211 -3.48 -18.94 5.31
N PHE A 212 -3.13 -20.12 4.81
CA PHE A 212 -2.21 -20.26 3.67
C PHE A 212 -2.81 -19.85 2.33
N SER A 213 -4.10 -19.50 2.29
CA SER A 213 -4.73 -18.84 1.14
C SER A 213 -4.73 -17.32 1.27
N ASN A 214 -3.97 -16.76 2.23
CA ASN A 214 -3.88 -15.34 2.56
C ASN A 214 -5.20 -14.70 2.98
N ARG A 215 -6.15 -15.48 3.53
CA ARG A 215 -7.38 -14.94 4.11
C ARG A 215 -7.15 -14.63 5.59
N THR A 216 -7.35 -13.38 5.99
CA THR A 216 -7.25 -12.97 7.39
C THR A 216 -8.34 -13.65 8.21
N LEU A 217 -7.98 -14.34 9.28
CA LEU A 217 -8.89 -15.02 10.21
C LEU A 217 -9.07 -14.24 11.53
N LEU A 218 -8.00 -13.61 12.00
CA LEU A 218 -7.98 -12.81 13.22
C LEU A 218 -7.09 -11.58 13.01
N GLN A 219 -7.60 -10.42 13.37
CA GLN A 219 -6.83 -9.20 13.51
C GLN A 219 -6.93 -8.72 14.96
N VAL A 220 -5.78 -8.55 15.61
CA VAL A 220 -5.68 -8.00 16.96
C VAL A 220 -4.99 -6.65 16.88
N SER A 221 -5.70 -5.57 17.22
CA SER A 221 -5.12 -4.25 17.39
C SER A 221 -4.88 -4.01 18.88
N SER A 222 -3.65 -3.67 19.26
CA SER A 222 -3.29 -3.37 20.64
C SER A 222 -2.52 -2.07 20.77
N GLY A 223 -2.83 -1.31 21.82
CA GLY A 223 -2.25 0.00 22.11
C GLY A 223 -2.58 0.39 23.54
N SER A 224 -1.66 1.08 24.21
CA SER A 224 -1.86 1.56 25.59
C SER A 224 -2.32 0.48 26.59
N GLY A 225 -1.88 -0.77 26.40
CA GLY A 225 -2.21 -1.92 27.27
C GLY A 225 -3.59 -2.54 27.01
N ILE A 226 -4.35 -2.08 26.01
CA ILE A 226 -5.65 -2.64 25.62
C ILE A 226 -5.49 -3.38 24.29
N SER A 227 -6.23 -4.47 24.10
CA SER A 227 -6.26 -5.21 22.83
C SER A 227 -7.69 -5.46 22.35
N PHE A 228 -7.89 -5.38 21.05
CA PHE A 228 -9.17 -5.54 20.37
C PHE A 228 -9.03 -6.59 19.27
N SER A 229 -9.76 -7.69 19.40
CA SER A 229 -9.72 -8.83 18.46
C SER A 229 -10.91 -8.79 17.51
N THR A 230 -10.68 -8.88 16.20
CA THR A 230 -11.73 -9.02 15.20
C THR A 230 -11.52 -10.31 14.44
N TYR A 231 -12.52 -11.20 14.47
CA TYR A 231 -12.48 -12.46 13.75
C TYR A 231 -13.23 -12.37 12.42
N TYR A 232 -12.71 -13.08 11.42
CA TYR A 232 -13.28 -13.19 10.09
C TYR A 232 -13.50 -14.67 9.79
N VAL A 233 -14.73 -15.04 9.48
CA VAL A 233 -15.11 -16.45 9.28
C VAL A 233 -15.56 -16.63 7.84
N TYR A 234 -14.96 -17.60 7.17
CA TYR A 234 -15.20 -17.93 5.78
C TYR A 234 -15.91 -19.28 5.67
N ASP A 235 -16.70 -19.46 4.62
CA ASP A 235 -17.21 -20.79 4.24
C ASP A 235 -16.14 -21.61 3.52
N ASP A 236 -16.47 -22.87 3.20
CA ASP A 236 -15.57 -23.81 2.50
C ASP A 236 -15.20 -23.33 1.08
N LEU A 237 -15.98 -22.42 0.49
CA LEU A 237 -15.72 -21.80 -0.80
C LEU A 237 -14.84 -20.54 -0.67
N GLY A 238 -14.54 -20.11 0.55
CA GLY A 238 -13.74 -18.93 0.85
C GLY A 238 -14.48 -17.61 0.81
N ASN A 239 -15.81 -17.61 0.80
CA ASN A 239 -16.58 -16.39 0.94
C ASN A 239 -16.62 -15.96 2.41
N LEU A 240 -16.40 -14.68 2.68
CA LEU A 240 -16.50 -14.12 4.04
C LEU A 240 -17.96 -14.14 4.49
N ARG A 241 -18.29 -14.96 5.49
CA ARG A 241 -19.66 -15.12 6.02
C ARG A 241 -19.91 -14.32 7.28
N TYR A 242 -18.93 -14.21 8.17
CA TYR A 242 -19.07 -13.41 9.40
C TYR A 242 -17.86 -12.51 9.63
N VAL A 243 -18.12 -11.31 10.14
CA VAL A 243 -17.12 -10.48 10.84
C VAL A 243 -17.60 -10.29 12.26
N LEU A 244 -16.76 -10.69 13.21
CA LEU A 244 -16.99 -10.75 14.63
C LEU A 244 -16.17 -9.63 15.31
N PRO A 245 -16.77 -8.48 15.66
CA PRO A 245 -16.05 -7.36 16.25
C PRO A 245 -15.56 -7.65 17.68
N PRO A 246 -14.70 -6.78 18.27
CA PRO A 246 -14.09 -7.01 19.58
C PRO A 246 -15.05 -7.37 20.71
N LEU A 247 -16.23 -6.76 20.75
CA LEU A 247 -17.25 -7.03 21.77
C LEU A 247 -17.78 -8.48 21.75
N THR A 248 -17.68 -9.17 20.62
CA THR A 248 -18.14 -10.57 20.46
C THR A 248 -17.13 -11.57 21.01
N THR A 249 -15.87 -11.17 21.16
CA THR A 249 -14.77 -12.07 21.55
C THR A 249 -15.03 -12.75 22.90
N VAL A 250 -15.64 -12.03 23.85
CA VAL A 250 -16.01 -12.59 25.17
C VAL A 250 -17.03 -13.72 25.04
N GLN A 251 -17.97 -13.60 24.11
CA GLN A 251 -18.98 -14.64 23.85
C GLN A 251 -18.33 -15.89 23.27
N ILE A 252 -17.47 -15.73 22.26
CA ILE A 252 -16.72 -16.84 21.66
C ILE A 252 -15.75 -17.48 22.66
N GLN A 253 -15.10 -16.69 23.52
CA GLN A 253 -14.20 -17.22 24.53
C GLN A 253 -14.92 -18.11 25.54
N ASN A 254 -16.09 -17.68 26.01
CA ASN A 254 -16.92 -18.42 26.96
C ASN A 254 -17.67 -19.61 26.35
N ALA A 255 -17.79 -19.65 25.02
CA ALA A 255 -18.44 -20.74 24.30
C ALA A 255 -17.68 -22.07 24.47
N SER A 256 -18.42 -23.16 24.59
CA SER A 256 -17.88 -24.52 24.58
C SER A 256 -17.39 -24.93 23.18
N ILE A 257 -16.51 -25.92 23.12
CA ILE A 257 -16.14 -26.54 21.84
C ILE A 257 -17.40 -27.22 21.25
N SER A 258 -17.57 -27.12 19.93
CA SER A 258 -18.76 -27.53 19.18
C SER A 258 -20.03 -26.75 19.49
N GLU A 259 -19.95 -25.65 20.24
CA GLU A 259 -21.11 -24.76 20.42
C GLU A 259 -21.41 -24.01 19.12
N THR A 260 -22.70 -23.94 18.80
CA THR A 260 -23.21 -23.38 17.54
C THR A 260 -24.07 -22.16 17.78
N PHE A 261 -23.94 -21.17 16.90
CA PHE A 261 -24.69 -19.93 16.92
C PHE A 261 -25.34 -19.68 15.55
N ASN A 262 -26.52 -19.09 15.55
CA ASN A 262 -27.23 -18.73 14.33
C ASN A 262 -27.58 -17.24 14.35
N LEU A 263 -28.26 -16.76 13.31
CA LEU A 263 -28.59 -15.35 13.17
C LEU A 263 -29.61 -14.83 14.21
N GLU A 264 -30.30 -15.73 14.91
CA GLU A 264 -31.25 -15.43 15.99
C GLU A 264 -30.57 -15.40 17.37
N THR A 265 -29.31 -15.84 17.46
CA THR A 265 -28.51 -15.67 18.68
C THR A 265 -28.35 -14.18 18.96
N SER A 266 -28.76 -13.74 20.15
CA SER A 266 -28.91 -12.31 20.51
C SER A 266 -27.65 -11.48 20.22
N TRP A 267 -26.48 -11.95 20.66
CA TRP A 267 -25.22 -11.24 20.43
C TRP A 267 -24.78 -11.31 18.95
N VAL A 268 -25.11 -12.38 18.21
CA VAL A 268 -24.85 -12.47 16.77
C VAL A 268 -25.65 -11.41 16.03
N GLN A 269 -26.95 -11.30 16.34
CA GLN A 269 -27.84 -10.31 15.74
C GLN A 269 -27.42 -8.87 16.06
N GLN A 270 -27.02 -8.60 17.30
CA GLN A 270 -26.74 -7.24 17.76
C GLN A 270 -25.35 -6.74 17.39
N LEU A 271 -24.35 -7.62 17.30
CA LEU A 271 -22.94 -7.23 17.23
C LEU A 271 -22.21 -7.68 15.97
N CYS A 272 -22.69 -8.70 15.26
CA CYS A 272 -21.94 -9.31 14.16
C CYS A 272 -22.38 -8.79 12.80
N TYR A 273 -21.44 -8.78 11.85
CA TYR A 273 -21.75 -8.64 10.43
C TYR A 273 -21.93 -10.04 9.86
N TYR A 274 -22.96 -10.23 9.03
CA TYR A 274 -23.18 -11.48 8.31
C TYR A 274 -23.42 -11.25 6.82
N TYR A 275 -22.89 -12.15 6.02
CA TYR A 275 -23.02 -12.16 4.56
C TYR A 275 -23.43 -13.56 4.10
N GLU A 276 -24.34 -13.61 3.13
CA GLU A 276 -24.80 -14.83 2.48
C GLU A 276 -24.62 -14.71 0.99
N TYR A 277 -24.23 -15.81 0.37
CA TYR A 277 -23.92 -15.89 -1.05
C TYR A 277 -24.76 -17.00 -1.68
N ASP A 278 -25.09 -16.81 -2.96
CA ASP A 278 -25.65 -17.90 -3.75
C ASP A 278 -24.56 -18.89 -4.19
N LYS A 279 -24.99 -19.98 -4.84
CA LYS A 279 -24.09 -21.01 -5.40
C LYS A 279 -23.12 -20.50 -6.47
N LYS A 280 -23.27 -19.25 -6.92
CA LYS A 280 -22.40 -18.59 -7.90
C LYS A 280 -21.46 -17.56 -7.25
N GLY A 281 -21.42 -17.48 -5.91
CA GLY A 281 -20.57 -16.55 -5.17
C GLY A 281 -21.09 -15.10 -5.17
N ARG A 282 -22.35 -14.86 -5.54
CA ARG A 282 -22.95 -13.51 -5.50
C ARG A 282 -23.59 -13.28 -4.15
N MET A 283 -23.31 -12.15 -3.52
CA MET A 283 -23.91 -11.79 -2.24
C MET A 283 -25.43 -11.59 -2.39
N ILE A 284 -26.23 -12.38 -1.67
CA ILE A 284 -27.69 -12.34 -1.68
C ILE A 284 -28.28 -11.74 -0.41
N LYS A 285 -27.53 -11.77 0.70
CA LYS A 285 -27.96 -11.19 1.98
C LYS A 285 -26.77 -10.56 2.68
N LYS A 286 -27.03 -9.43 3.31
CA LYS A 286 -26.11 -8.76 4.22
C LYS A 286 -26.89 -8.33 5.45
N LYS A 287 -26.38 -8.68 6.64
CA LYS A 287 -26.90 -8.23 7.93
C LYS A 287 -25.85 -7.37 8.60
N LEU A 288 -26.30 -6.24 9.13
CA LEU A 288 -25.47 -5.31 9.90
C LEU A 288 -25.79 -5.48 11.39
N PRO A 289 -24.83 -5.19 12.29
CA PRO A 289 -25.09 -5.21 13.72
C PRO A 289 -26.33 -4.38 14.09
N GLY A 290 -27.30 -5.02 14.77
CA GLY A 290 -28.53 -4.37 15.23
C GLY A 290 -29.57 -4.07 14.15
N LYS A 291 -29.40 -4.56 12.92
CA LYS A 291 -30.35 -4.40 11.81
C LYS A 291 -30.69 -5.72 11.11
#